data_AF-A0A1M7B832-F1
#
_entry.id   AF-A0A1M7B832-F1
#
_cell.length_a   1.000
_cell.length_b   1.000
_cell.length_c   1.000
_cell.angle_alpha   90.00
_cell.angle_beta   90.00
_cell.angle_gamma   90.00
#
_symmetry.space_group_name_H-M   'P 1'
#
loop_
_entity.id
_entity.type
_entity.pdbx_description
1 polymer ?
#
loop_
_entity_poly.entity_id
_entity_poly.type
_entity_poly.pdbx_seq_one_letter_code
_entity_poly.pdbx_strand_id
1 'polypeptide(L)'
;MRISILYVFLITCFAYSQNDNRTYLQFDVAVPLKGNPDREEINPNGNTNKSWFLPDGLSSKIGFGLHYNQWIALGIHSGIDWKWYDKLVIVPVFINVKLSPKIGDNTRLALQLGSGKAIALGRGALTGGYKKINLGVQTADDLLIFIELNQFKIPFGNLKENGSISLGLSLITF
;
A
#
# COMPACT_ATOMS: atom_id res chain seq x y z
N MET A 1 -16.77 23.26 10.12
CA MET A 1 -17.77 22.73 9.15
C MET A 1 -17.33 23.00 7.69
N ARG A 2 -16.11 22.57 7.30
CA ARG A 2 -15.60 22.73 5.92
C ARG A 2 -14.88 21.46 5.40
N ILE A 3 -14.45 20.58 6.30
CA ILE A 3 -13.82 19.29 5.96
C ILE A 3 -14.85 18.19 5.63
N SER A 4 -16.03 18.23 6.26
CA SER A 4 -17.08 17.23 6.04
C SER A 4 -17.68 17.31 4.62
N ILE A 5 -17.72 18.49 4.01
CA ILE A 5 -18.24 18.68 2.65
C ILE A 5 -17.27 18.10 1.61
N LEU A 6 -15.95 18.16 1.85
CA LEU A 6 -14.95 17.55 0.96
C LEU A 6 -15.04 16.01 0.99
N TYR A 7 -15.29 15.42 2.16
CA TYR A 7 -15.51 13.98 2.31
C TYR A 7 -16.80 13.53 1.63
N VAL A 8 -17.90 14.27 1.78
CA VAL A 8 -19.17 13.97 1.12
C VAL A 8 -19.05 14.16 -0.41
N PHE A 9 -18.31 15.17 -0.87
CA PHE A 9 -18.09 15.39 -2.31
C PHE A 9 -17.24 14.29 -2.95
N LEU A 10 -16.20 13.81 -2.26
CA LEU A 10 -15.43 12.63 -2.66
C LEU A 10 -16.35 11.41 -2.79
N ILE A 11 -17.19 11.13 -1.78
CA ILE A 11 -18.16 10.01 -1.81
C ILE A 11 -19.14 10.12 -3.00
N THR A 12 -19.62 11.32 -3.34
CA THR A 12 -20.53 11.51 -4.47
C THR A 12 -19.86 11.38 -5.85
N CYS A 13 -18.58 11.73 -5.99
CA CYS A 13 -17.83 11.45 -7.21
C CYS A 13 -17.54 9.95 -7.40
N PHE A 14 -17.45 9.17 -6.32
CA PHE A 14 -17.24 7.71 -6.40
C PHE A 14 -18.50 6.94 -6.85
N ALA A 15 -19.70 7.50 -6.68
CA ALA A 15 -20.95 6.86 -7.11
C ALA A 15 -21.20 6.91 -8.64
N TYR A 16 -20.44 7.72 -9.39
CA TYR A 16 -20.61 7.93 -10.83
C TYR A 16 -19.77 7.01 -11.73
N SER A 17 -19.00 6.07 -11.17
CA SER A 17 -18.18 5.12 -11.92
C SER A 17 -18.96 3.85 -12.34
N GLN A 18 -20.20 3.98 -12.80
CA GLN A 18 -21.05 2.84 -13.21
C GLN A 18 -21.46 2.91 -14.69
N ASN A 19 -20.54 3.18 -15.62
CA ASN A 19 -20.88 3.02 -17.05
C ASN A 19 -19.72 2.69 -18.01
N ASP A 20 -18.50 2.47 -17.54
CA ASP A 20 -17.40 2.06 -18.42
C ASP A 20 -16.74 0.79 -17.89
N ASN A 21 -16.93 -0.33 -18.60
CA ASN A 21 -16.42 -1.67 -18.29
C ASN A 21 -14.89 -1.79 -18.46
N ARG A 22 -14.20 -0.67 -18.26
CA ARG A 22 -12.77 -0.46 -18.51
C ARG A 22 -12.10 0.28 -17.36
N THR A 23 -12.83 0.77 -16.36
CA THR A 23 -12.25 1.43 -15.18
C THR A 23 -12.13 0.46 -14.01
N TYR A 24 -11.17 0.67 -13.12
CA TYR A 24 -11.13 -0.06 -11.86
C TYR A 24 -10.88 0.88 -10.69
N LEU A 25 -11.41 0.50 -9.54
CA LEU A 25 -11.12 1.08 -8.24
C LEU A 25 -10.44 0.01 -7.38
N GLN A 26 -9.45 0.42 -6.59
CA GLN A 26 -8.72 -0.47 -5.70
C GLN A 26 -8.52 0.21 -4.35
N PHE A 27 -8.79 -0.51 -3.27
CA PHE A 27 -8.52 -0.06 -1.91
C PHE A 27 -7.62 -1.08 -1.20
N ASP A 28 -6.46 -0.63 -0.76
CA ASP A 28 -5.46 -1.45 -0.09
C ASP A 28 -5.36 -1.07 1.39
N VAL A 29 -5.24 -2.07 2.26
CA VAL A 29 -4.79 -1.92 3.64
C VAL A 29 -3.66 -2.89 3.89
N ALA A 30 -2.56 -2.42 4.47
CA ALA A 30 -1.41 -3.27 4.76
C ALA A 30 -0.75 -2.91 6.09
N VAL A 31 -0.13 -3.90 6.71
CA VAL A 31 0.67 -3.76 7.92
C VAL A 31 2.13 -3.93 7.52
N PRO A 32 2.95 -2.87 7.53
CA PRO A 32 4.39 -3.00 7.36
C PRO A 32 5.00 -3.75 8.54
N LEU A 33 5.97 -4.59 8.21
CA LEU A 33 6.78 -5.38 9.11
C LEU A 33 8.22 -4.89 9.05
N LYS A 34 8.84 -4.77 10.22
CA LYS A 34 10.25 -4.45 10.41
C LYS A 34 10.94 -5.63 11.10
N GLY A 35 12.22 -5.86 10.79
CA GLY A 35 13.01 -6.84 11.52
C GLY A 35 13.10 -6.45 13.00
N ASN A 36 12.92 -7.43 13.89
CA ASN A 36 12.99 -7.20 15.32
C ASN A 36 14.45 -6.91 15.75
N PRO A 37 14.78 -5.69 16.23
CA PRO A 37 16.14 -5.37 16.67
C PRO A 37 16.52 -6.09 17.97
N ASP A 38 15.53 -6.37 18.83
CA ASP A 38 15.71 -6.97 20.17
C ASP A 38 15.61 -8.51 20.10
N ARG A 39 15.84 -9.08 18.92
CA ARG A 39 15.79 -10.52 18.71
C ARG A 39 16.96 -11.14 19.49
N GLU A 40 16.67 -12.17 20.27
CA GLU A 40 17.63 -12.85 21.15
C GLU A 40 18.03 -12.04 22.39
N GLU A 41 17.47 -10.84 22.60
CA GLU A 41 17.60 -10.14 23.87
C GLU A 41 16.77 -10.85 24.95
N ILE A 42 17.35 -10.95 26.15
CA ILE A 42 16.72 -11.54 27.32
C ILE A 42 15.95 -10.42 28.01
N ASN A 43 14.62 -10.50 27.98
CA ASN A 43 13.79 -9.54 28.70
C ASN A 43 14.05 -9.62 30.22
N PRO A 44 13.78 -8.55 30.99
CA PRO A 44 13.89 -8.54 32.46
C PRO A 44 13.10 -9.67 33.16
N ASN A 45 12.10 -10.22 32.46
CA ASN A 45 11.25 -11.34 32.92
C ASN A 45 11.81 -12.73 32.55
N GLY A 46 13.05 -12.83 32.06
CA GLY A 46 13.72 -14.10 31.72
C GLY A 46 13.28 -14.73 30.39
N ASN A 47 12.37 -14.11 29.64
CA ASN A 47 11.91 -14.59 28.34
C ASN A 47 12.76 -14.02 27.19
N THR A 48 13.29 -14.91 26.35
CA THR A 48 13.99 -14.55 25.12
C THR A 48 13.00 -14.16 24.03
N ASN A 49 13.20 -12.99 23.42
CA ASN A 49 12.36 -12.54 22.30
C ASN A 49 12.76 -13.28 21.02
N LYS A 50 11.89 -14.21 20.57
CA LYS A 50 12.11 -15.05 19.38
C LYS A 50 11.46 -14.51 18.10
N SER A 51 10.77 -13.38 18.16
CA SER A 51 10.08 -12.86 16.96
C SER A 51 11.08 -12.35 15.94
N TRP A 52 10.91 -12.73 14.68
CA TRP A 52 11.74 -12.26 13.57
C TRP A 52 11.28 -10.89 13.05
N PHE A 53 9.98 -10.61 13.16
CA PHE A 53 9.35 -9.40 12.62
C PHE A 53 8.41 -8.75 13.64
N LEU A 54 8.33 -7.43 13.60
CA LEU A 54 7.39 -6.63 14.39
C LEU A 54 6.56 -5.73 13.46
N PRO A 55 5.27 -5.51 13.76
CA PRO A 55 4.48 -4.53 13.04
C PRO A 55 5.06 -3.13 13.26
N ASP A 56 5.28 -2.41 12.16
CA ASP A 56 5.98 -1.12 12.12
C ASP A 56 5.04 0.02 11.67
N GLY A 57 3.73 -0.23 11.64
CA GLY A 57 2.79 0.77 11.19
C GLY A 57 1.50 0.25 10.59
N LEU A 58 0.82 1.16 9.90
CA LEU A 58 -0.36 0.89 9.10
C LEU A 58 -0.28 1.65 7.78
N SER A 59 -0.71 1.00 6.71
CA SER A 59 -0.78 1.55 5.37
C SER A 59 -2.21 1.45 4.85
N SER A 60 -2.68 2.53 4.24
CA SER A 60 -3.93 2.52 3.46
C SER A 60 -3.71 3.27 2.16
N LYS A 61 -4.12 2.67 1.03
CA LYS A 61 -3.98 3.25 -0.30
C LYS A 61 -5.27 3.09 -1.09
N ILE A 62 -5.54 4.05 -1.96
CA ILE A 62 -6.64 4.01 -2.92
C ILE A 62 -6.08 4.24 -4.32
N GLY A 63 -6.59 3.49 -5.28
CA GLY A 63 -6.16 3.53 -6.66
C GLY A 63 -7.35 3.58 -7.60
N PHE A 64 -7.22 4.37 -8.66
CA PHE A 64 -8.18 4.41 -9.75
C PHE A 64 -7.44 4.31 -11.08
N GLY A 65 -8.01 3.61 -12.05
CA GLY A 65 -7.40 3.51 -13.35
C GLY A 65 -8.22 2.75 -14.36
N LEU A 66 -7.54 2.26 -15.39
CA LEU A 66 -8.10 1.47 -16.47
C LEU A 66 -7.63 0.02 -16.38
N HIS A 67 -8.48 -0.90 -16.78
CA HIS A 67 -8.15 -2.32 -16.90
C HIS A 67 -8.54 -2.86 -18.28
N TYR A 68 -7.90 -3.97 -18.66
CA TYR A 68 -8.20 -4.75 -19.84
C TYR A 68 -8.38 -6.21 -19.43
N ASN A 69 -9.60 -6.74 -19.60
CA ASN A 69 -10.00 -8.11 -19.27
C ASN A 69 -9.62 -8.55 -17.84
N GLN A 70 -9.55 -7.58 -16.92
CA GLN A 70 -9.07 -7.76 -15.54
C GLN A 70 -7.67 -8.40 -15.45
N TRP A 71 -6.96 -8.48 -16.57
CA TRP A 71 -5.64 -9.11 -16.65
C TRP A 71 -4.56 -8.07 -16.50
N ILE A 72 -4.68 -6.98 -17.26
CA ILE A 72 -3.74 -5.87 -17.24
C ILE A 72 -4.49 -4.66 -16.72
N ALA A 73 -3.92 -3.93 -15.76
CA ALA A 73 -4.48 -2.67 -15.32
C ALA A 73 -3.38 -1.62 -15.14
N LEU A 74 -3.73 -0.37 -15.39
CA LEU A 74 -2.89 0.80 -15.23
C LEU A 74 -3.69 1.86 -14.48
N GLY A 75 -3.16 2.37 -13.38
CA GLY A 75 -3.85 3.41 -12.63
C GLY A 75 -2.92 4.31 -11.86
N ILE A 76 -3.51 5.33 -11.25
CA ILE A 76 -2.85 6.23 -10.32
C ILE A 76 -3.34 5.90 -8.92
N HIS A 77 -2.40 5.77 -8.01
CA HIS A 77 -2.62 5.37 -6.64
C HIS A 77 -2.06 6.43 -5.70
N SER A 78 -2.75 6.63 -4.59
CA SER A 78 -2.33 7.51 -3.51
C SER A 78 -2.74 6.92 -2.16
N GLY A 79 -2.13 7.36 -1.07
CA GLY A 79 -2.48 6.83 0.23
C GLY A 79 -1.76 7.47 1.39
N ILE A 80 -1.79 6.78 2.52
CA ILE A 80 -1.11 7.13 3.75
C ILE A 80 -0.37 5.90 4.26
N ASP A 81 0.94 6.04 4.41
CA ASP A 81 1.82 5.08 5.08
C ASP A 81 2.24 5.69 6.42
N TRP A 82 1.71 5.16 7.52
CA TRP A 82 2.09 5.57 8.87
C TRP A 82 3.11 4.61 9.44
N LYS A 83 4.32 5.10 9.68
CA LYS A 83 5.44 4.38 10.31
C LYS A 83 5.55 4.76 11.78
N TRP A 84 5.41 3.78 12.66
CA TRP A 84 5.41 4.02 14.10
C TRP A 84 6.83 4.23 14.65
N TYR A 85 7.78 3.39 14.24
CA TYR A 85 9.15 3.46 14.76
C TYR A 85 9.83 4.78 14.39
N ASP A 86 9.77 5.16 13.11
CA ASP A 86 10.37 6.40 12.61
C ASP A 86 9.50 7.64 12.89
N LYS A 87 8.32 7.46 13.51
CA LYS A 87 7.31 8.50 13.78
C LYS A 87 7.09 9.38 12.54
N LEU A 88 6.80 8.72 11.42
CA LEU A 88 6.74 9.33 10.10
C LEU A 88 5.41 8.97 9.43
N VAL A 89 4.75 9.97 8.87
CA VAL A 89 3.54 9.78 8.04
C VAL A 89 3.90 10.19 6.62
N ILE A 90 3.70 9.28 5.68
CA ILE A 90 4.09 9.44 4.29
C ILE A 90 2.86 9.35 3.41
N VAL A 91 2.73 10.27 2.45
CA VAL A 91 1.73 10.22 1.40
C VAL A 91 2.41 9.87 0.09
N PRO A 92 2.35 8.60 -0.36
CA PRO A 92 2.80 8.23 -1.70
C PRO A 92 1.77 8.65 -2.76
N VAL A 93 2.25 9.10 -3.91
CA VAL A 93 1.46 9.31 -5.14
C VAL A 93 2.23 8.65 -6.28
N PHE A 94 1.64 7.67 -6.93
CA PHE A 94 2.36 6.81 -7.87
C PHE A 94 1.48 6.25 -8.98
N ILE A 95 2.11 5.90 -10.09
CA ILE A 95 1.49 5.12 -11.15
C ILE A 95 1.69 3.64 -10.81
N ASN A 96 0.64 2.84 -10.99
CA ASN A 96 0.61 1.42 -10.70
C ASN A 96 0.24 0.62 -11.95
N VAL A 97 1.08 -0.35 -12.29
CA VAL A 97 0.82 -1.35 -13.33
C VAL A 97 0.52 -2.68 -12.64
N LYS A 98 -0.64 -3.27 -12.92
CA LYS A 98 -1.05 -4.58 -12.41
C LYS A 98 -1.10 -5.58 -13.55
N LEU A 99 -0.49 -6.73 -13.33
CA LEU A 99 -0.60 -7.93 -14.15
C LEU A 99 -1.22 -9.01 -13.28
N SER A 100 -2.32 -9.59 -13.74
CA SER A 100 -3.03 -10.60 -12.97
C SER A 100 -3.49 -11.79 -13.82
N PRO A 101 -2.60 -12.72 -14.23
CA PRO A 101 -3.02 -13.90 -14.99
C PRO A 101 -3.99 -14.78 -14.17
N LYS A 102 -4.98 -15.38 -14.86
CA LYS A 102 -5.81 -16.43 -14.26
C LYS A 102 -4.95 -17.68 -14.05
N ILE A 103 -5.03 -18.28 -12.85
CA ILE A 103 -4.32 -19.51 -12.49
C ILE A 103 -5.27 -20.66 -12.13
N GLY A 104 -6.57 -20.37 -12.02
CA GLY A 104 -7.66 -21.32 -11.87
C GLY A 104 -8.98 -20.68 -12.30
N ASP A 105 -10.10 -21.34 -12.05
CA ASP A 105 -11.41 -20.89 -12.52
C ASP A 105 -11.77 -19.49 -11.98
N ASN A 106 -11.55 -19.28 -10.68
CA ASN A 106 -11.87 -18.02 -9.98
C ASN A 106 -10.67 -17.42 -9.21
N THR A 107 -9.45 -17.86 -9.49
CA THR A 107 -8.24 -17.41 -8.79
C THR A 107 -7.26 -16.79 -9.78
N ARG A 108 -6.71 -15.63 -9.41
CA ARG A 108 -5.68 -14.94 -10.19
C ARG A 108 -4.45 -14.69 -9.34
N LEU A 109 -3.28 -14.92 -9.91
CA LEU A 109 -2.05 -14.39 -9.33
C LEU A 109 -1.99 -12.92 -9.72
N ALA A 110 -1.65 -12.00 -8.82
CA ALA A 110 -1.54 -10.57 -9.09
C ALA A 110 -0.14 -10.07 -8.75
N LEU A 111 0.52 -9.48 -9.73
CA LEU A 111 1.77 -8.73 -9.61
C LEU A 111 1.48 -7.26 -9.89
N GLN A 112 1.86 -6.36 -8.99
CA GLN A 112 1.73 -4.92 -9.19
C GLN A 112 3.07 -4.22 -9.01
N LEU A 113 3.36 -3.27 -9.89
CA LEU A 113 4.56 -2.45 -9.90
C LEU A 113 4.16 -0.97 -9.82
N GLY A 114 4.60 -0.30 -8.77
CA GLY A 114 4.33 1.10 -8.49
C GLY A 114 5.58 1.96 -8.56
N SER A 115 5.48 3.14 -9.18
CA SER A 115 6.57 4.13 -9.22
C SER A 115 6.02 5.55 -9.15
N GLY A 116 6.62 6.39 -8.31
CA GLY A 116 6.15 7.75 -8.12
C GLY A 116 6.94 8.56 -7.09
N LYS A 117 6.21 9.39 -6.35
CA LYS A 117 6.74 10.29 -5.33
C LYS A 117 6.16 9.97 -3.97
N ALA A 118 6.94 10.21 -2.92
CA ALA A 118 6.50 10.12 -1.54
C ALA A 118 6.70 11.47 -0.86
N ILE A 119 5.73 11.89 -0.06
CA ILE A 119 5.74 13.18 0.63
C ILE A 119 5.62 12.90 2.14
N ALA A 120 6.59 13.34 2.93
CA ALA A 120 6.51 13.25 4.38
C ALA A 120 5.67 14.39 4.96
N LEU A 121 4.60 14.06 5.67
CA LEU A 121 3.76 15.04 6.36
C LEU A 121 4.40 15.46 7.69
N GLY A 122 4.27 16.74 8.05
CA GLY A 122 4.72 17.28 9.34
C GLY A 122 6.23 17.39 9.53
N ARG A 123 7.04 17.13 8.49
CA ARG A 123 8.51 17.14 8.55
C ARG A 123 9.17 18.11 7.55
N GLY A 124 8.54 19.24 7.25
CA GLY A 124 9.16 20.29 6.43
C GLY A 124 9.20 20.05 4.92
N ALA A 125 8.13 19.46 4.35
CA ALA A 125 7.97 19.21 2.91
C ALA A 125 9.07 18.32 2.28
N LEU A 126 9.57 17.35 3.05
CA LEU A 126 10.50 16.36 2.51
C LEU A 126 9.77 15.48 1.49
N THR A 127 10.28 15.48 0.26
CA THR A 127 9.77 14.65 -0.82
C THR A 127 10.86 13.69 -1.28
N GLY A 128 10.44 12.53 -1.77
CA GLY A 128 11.33 11.46 -2.17
C GLY A 128 10.77 10.64 -3.32
N GLY A 129 11.59 9.75 -3.87
CA GLY A 129 11.12 8.72 -4.79
C GLY A 129 10.34 7.64 -4.05
N TYR A 130 9.27 7.14 -4.67
CA TYR A 130 8.50 6.00 -4.20
C TYR A 130 8.58 4.87 -5.22
N LYS A 131 8.84 3.65 -4.74
CA LYS A 131 8.73 2.42 -5.54
C LYS A 131 7.99 1.37 -4.74
N LYS A 132 7.18 0.58 -5.42
CA LYS A 132 6.37 -0.50 -4.85
C LYS A 132 6.42 -1.72 -5.77
N ILE A 133 6.52 -2.90 -5.16
CA ILE A 133 6.30 -4.19 -5.79
C ILE A 133 5.32 -4.93 -4.89
N ASN A 134 4.25 -5.47 -5.46
CA ASN A 134 3.23 -6.21 -4.74
C ASN A 134 2.99 -7.53 -5.46
N LEU A 135 3.00 -8.63 -4.71
CA LEU A 135 2.66 -9.95 -5.21
C LEU A 135 1.59 -10.55 -4.31
N GLY A 136 0.52 -11.06 -4.90
CA GLY A 136 -0.58 -11.62 -4.14
C GLY A 136 -1.49 -12.53 -4.95
N VAL A 137 -2.48 -13.08 -4.27
CA VAL A 137 -3.51 -13.95 -4.86
C VAL A 137 -4.85 -13.25 -4.75
N GLN A 138 -5.50 -13.04 -5.89
CA GLN A 138 -6.86 -12.51 -5.99
C GLN A 138 -7.85 -13.68 -6.06
N THR A 139 -8.86 -13.59 -5.20
CA THR A 139 -9.95 -14.55 -5.05
C THR A 139 -11.15 -14.18 -5.93
N ALA A 140 -12.19 -15.01 -5.91
CA ALA A 140 -13.43 -14.82 -6.69
C ALA A 140 -14.18 -13.53 -6.34
N ASP A 141 -14.07 -13.08 -5.09
CA ASP A 141 -14.78 -11.91 -4.55
C ASP A 141 -13.99 -10.60 -4.77
N ASP A 142 -13.08 -10.59 -5.74
CA ASP A 142 -12.14 -9.51 -6.03
C ASP A 142 -11.27 -9.05 -4.85
N LEU A 143 -11.18 -9.90 -3.82
CA LEU A 143 -10.30 -9.70 -2.69
C LEU A 143 -8.90 -10.25 -3.00
N LEU A 144 -7.89 -9.42 -2.86
CA LEU A 144 -6.49 -9.72 -3.09
C LEU A 144 -5.72 -9.74 -1.76
N ILE A 145 -5.13 -10.88 -1.44
CA ILE A 145 -4.19 -11.03 -0.32
C ILE A 145 -2.78 -10.88 -0.86
N PHE A 146 -1.98 -9.98 -0.30
CA PHE A 146 -0.68 -9.65 -0.89
C PHE A 146 0.45 -9.43 0.10
N ILE A 147 1.66 -9.60 -0.42
CA ILE A 147 2.92 -9.15 0.17
C ILE A 147 3.40 -7.95 -0.66
N GLU A 148 3.70 -6.84 0.01
CA GLU A 148 4.18 -5.61 -0.61
C GLU A 148 5.61 -5.31 -0.14
N LEU A 149 6.50 -5.06 -1.09
CA LEU A 149 7.80 -4.44 -0.87
C LEU A 149 7.69 -2.99 -1.35
N ASN A 150 7.98 -2.03 -0.46
CA ASN A 150 8.00 -0.62 -0.82
C ASN A 150 9.32 0.03 -0.40
N GLN A 151 9.71 1.08 -1.13
CA GLN A 151 10.91 1.86 -0.88
C GLN A 151 10.59 3.35 -0.97
N PHE A 152 11.05 4.09 0.03
CA PHE A 152 10.96 5.55 0.13
C PHE A 152 12.37 6.12 0.15
N LYS A 153 12.66 7.04 -0.79
CA LYS A 153 13.91 7.81 -0.82
C LYS A 153 13.68 9.21 -0.25
N ILE A 154 13.21 9.29 0.98
CA ILE A 154 12.97 10.57 1.67
C ILE A 154 14.21 10.86 2.52
N PRO A 155 14.89 12.01 2.34
CA PRO A 155 16.04 12.37 3.14
C PRO A 155 15.59 12.82 4.54
N PHE A 156 15.46 11.86 5.47
CA PHE A 156 15.09 12.13 6.87
C PHE A 156 16.12 11.50 7.82
N GLY A 157 16.92 12.34 8.50
CA GLY A 157 18.02 11.90 9.35
C GLY A 157 19.14 11.18 8.57
N ASN A 158 19.72 10.12 9.15
CA ASN A 158 20.73 9.26 8.49
C ASN A 158 20.13 8.18 7.56
N LEU A 159 18.81 8.14 7.41
CA LEU A 159 18.10 7.14 6.62
C LEU A 159 17.99 7.66 5.18
N LYS A 160 19.01 7.36 4.36
CA LYS A 160 19.01 7.71 2.94
C LYS A 160 18.01 6.89 2.12
N GLU A 161 17.73 5.66 2.55
CA GLU A 161 16.76 4.77 1.91
C GLU A 161 16.03 3.95 2.97
N ASN A 162 14.70 4.08 3.04
CA ASN A 162 13.86 3.29 3.96
C ASN A 162 12.97 2.38 3.11
N GLY A 163 13.08 1.07 3.31
CA GLY A 163 12.22 0.07 2.68
C GLY A 163 11.39 -0.66 3.71
N SER A 164 10.24 -1.20 3.31
CA SER A 164 9.49 -2.11 4.17
C SER A 164 8.80 -3.23 3.42
N ILE A 165 8.65 -4.34 4.13
CA ILE A 165 7.87 -5.50 3.71
C ILE A 165 6.53 -5.39 4.42
N SER A 166 5.42 -5.53 3.72
CA SER A 166 4.08 -5.40 4.30
C SER A 166 3.20 -6.58 3.91
N LEU A 167 2.31 -6.97 4.79
CA LEU A 167 1.23 -7.91 4.50
C LEU A 167 -0.07 -7.15 4.40
N GLY A 168 -0.87 -7.40 3.38
CA GLY A 168 -2.06 -6.61 3.14
C GLY A 168 -3.20 -7.34 2.45
N LEU A 169 -4.34 -6.65 2.48
CA LEU A 169 -5.58 -7.00 1.83
C LEU A 169 -5.96 -5.85 0.90
N SER A 170 -6.49 -6.21 -0.26
CA SER A 170 -6.96 -5.25 -1.25
C SER A 170 -8.33 -5.67 -1.74
N LEU A 171 -9.25 -4.72 -1.83
CA LEU A 171 -10.54 -4.89 -2.49
C LEU A 171 -10.49 -4.17 -3.83
N ILE A 172 -10.85 -4.87 -4.89
CA ILE A 172 -10.79 -4.36 -6.26
C ILE A 172 -12.20 -4.39 -6.84
N THR A 173 -12.58 -3.34 -7.56
CA THR A 173 -13.87 -3.26 -8.24
C THR A 173 -13.60 -2.86 -9.68
N PHE A 174 -14.21 -3.59 -10.61
CA PHE A 174 -14.11 -3.37 -12.06
C PHE A 174 -15.46 -2.92 -12.61
#